data_AF-A0A3L7T480-F1
#
_entry.id   AF-A0A3L7T480-F1
#
_cell.length_a   1.000
_cell.length_b   1.000
_cell.length_c   1.000
_cell.angle_alpha   90.00
_cell.angle_beta   90.00
_cell.angle_gamma   90.00
#
_symmetry.space_group_name_H-M   'P 1'
#
loop_
_entity.id
_entity.type
_entity.pdbx_description
1 polymer ?
#
loop_
_entity_poly.entity_id
_entity_poly.type
_entity_poly.pdbx_seq_one_letter_code
_entity_poly.pdbx_strand_id
1 'polypeptide(L)'
;MRLEQDQKSFRPPSRGKHAWNVATETVIHEADVEAASAAAERALAKSFFKVRFDRMTPLEQSYLRAMAFLGSGPHRSGDIARRLGRKVESLGPTRNSLIQKGMVWSPSHGETAFTVPLFDEFMKRAMPEWAPAGDH
;
A
#
# COMPACT_ATOMS: atom_id res chain seq x y z
N MET A 1 -13.97 -36.78 45.11
CA MET A 1 -14.48 -37.38 43.86
C MET A 1 -15.02 -36.27 42.98
N ARG A 2 -14.25 -35.97 41.91
CA ARG A 2 -14.57 -35.32 40.62
C ARG A 2 -15.38 -34.00 40.57
N LEU A 3 -14.73 -33.04 39.89
CA LEU A 3 -15.12 -31.70 39.45
C LEU A 3 -16.12 -31.71 38.27
N GLU A 4 -16.53 -30.48 37.89
CA GLU A 4 -16.96 -30.01 36.54
C GLU A 4 -18.46 -30.02 36.20
N GLN A 5 -19.01 -29.08 35.44
CA GLN A 5 -18.78 -27.66 35.14
C GLN A 5 -19.92 -27.26 34.17
N ASP A 6 -20.23 -25.97 34.13
CA ASP A 6 -21.23 -25.32 33.28
C ASP A 6 -21.14 -25.67 31.79
N GLN A 7 -22.28 -26.06 31.22
CA GLN A 7 -22.48 -26.18 29.78
C GLN A 7 -22.91 -24.82 29.20
N LYS A 8 -21.95 -24.00 28.75
CA LYS A 8 -22.22 -22.86 27.85
C LYS A 8 -21.81 -23.19 26.43
N SER A 9 -22.83 -23.19 25.57
CA SER A 9 -22.78 -23.29 24.11
C SER A 9 -21.74 -22.33 23.50
N PHE A 10 -20.65 -22.90 23.00
CA PHE A 10 -19.65 -22.19 22.20
C PHE A 10 -19.88 -22.53 20.72
N ARG A 11 -20.36 -21.56 19.94
CA ARG A 11 -20.49 -21.65 18.48
C ARG A 11 -19.15 -21.22 17.87
N PRO A 12 -18.36 -22.12 17.27
CA PRO A 12 -17.05 -21.75 16.73
C PRO A 12 -17.20 -20.87 15.48
N PRO A 13 -16.31 -19.88 15.27
CA PRO A 13 -16.33 -19.03 14.09
C PRO A 13 -16.00 -19.82 12.82
N SER A 14 -16.70 -19.50 11.74
CA SER A 14 -16.82 -20.16 10.43
C SER A 14 -15.53 -20.33 9.60
N ARG A 15 -14.34 -20.15 10.19
CA ARG A 15 -13.05 -20.27 9.47
C ARG A 15 -12.65 -21.72 9.17
N GLY A 16 -13.23 -22.71 9.84
CA GLY A 16 -12.92 -24.13 9.61
C GLY A 16 -13.34 -24.67 8.23
N LYS A 17 -14.33 -24.07 7.57
CA LYS A 17 -14.90 -24.62 6.33
C LYS A 17 -14.04 -24.38 5.09
N HIS A 18 -13.22 -23.32 5.08
CA HIS A 18 -12.35 -23.00 3.96
C HIS A 18 -11.00 -23.72 4.00
N ALA A 19 -10.60 -24.25 5.16
CA ALA A 19 -9.36 -25.02 5.31
C ALA A 19 -9.46 -26.46 4.77
N TRP A 20 -10.68 -27.01 4.64
CA TRP A 20 -10.87 -28.43 4.33
C TRP A 20 -10.74 -28.80 2.84
N ASN A 21 -10.81 -27.83 1.92
CA ASN A 21 -10.95 -28.14 0.48
C ASN A 21 -9.66 -28.09 -0.35
N VAL A 22 -8.47 -27.91 0.25
CA VAL A 22 -7.20 -27.71 -0.49
C VAL A 22 -6.03 -28.58 0.02
N ALA A 23 -6.27 -29.55 0.90
CA ALA A 23 -5.21 -30.41 1.40
C ALA A 23 -4.96 -31.60 0.47
N THR A 24 -4.14 -31.41 -0.57
CA THR A 24 -3.46 -32.48 -1.30
C THR A 24 -1.94 -32.39 -1.17
N GLU A 25 -1.43 -31.90 -0.03
CA GLU A 25 -0.12 -32.32 0.48
C GLU A 25 0.10 -31.86 1.93
N THR A 26 0.55 -32.82 2.72
CA THR A 26 0.67 -32.83 4.17
C THR A 26 2.05 -32.37 4.58
N VAL A 27 2.13 -31.14 5.11
CA VAL A 27 3.07 -30.54 6.09
C VAL A 27 3.24 -29.07 5.71
N ILE A 28 2.83 -28.17 6.59
CA ILE A 28 3.07 -26.74 6.46
C ILE A 28 4.32 -26.44 7.30
N HIS A 29 5.44 -26.06 6.69
CA HIS A 29 6.63 -25.62 7.42
C HIS A 29 6.46 -24.17 7.90
N GLU A 30 7.19 -23.77 8.95
CA GLU A 30 7.22 -22.38 9.44
C GLU A 30 7.62 -21.39 8.33
N ALA A 31 8.54 -21.80 7.44
CA ALA A 31 8.91 -21.05 6.25
C ALA A 31 7.74 -20.88 5.25
N ASP A 32 6.83 -21.85 5.15
CA ASP A 32 5.64 -21.75 4.31
C ASP A 32 4.60 -20.81 4.92
N VAL A 33 4.49 -20.76 6.25
CA VAL A 33 3.61 -19.82 6.97
C VAL A 33 4.11 -18.38 6.83
N GLU A 34 5.41 -18.13 6.97
CA GLU A 34 6.01 -16.81 6.76
C GLU A 34 5.90 -16.36 5.29
N ALA A 35 6.20 -17.25 4.34
CA ALA A 35 6.04 -16.96 2.92
C ALA A 35 4.58 -16.73 2.52
N ALA A 36 3.64 -17.51 3.07
CA ALA A 36 2.20 -17.35 2.85
C ALA A 36 1.67 -16.07 3.52
N SER A 37 2.19 -15.67 4.68
CA SER A 37 1.81 -14.45 5.37
C SER A 37 2.29 -13.22 4.60
N ALA A 38 3.55 -13.20 4.16
CA ALA A 38 4.05 -12.13 3.31
C ALA A 38 3.33 -12.06 1.95
N ALA A 39 2.96 -13.21 1.37
CA ALA A 39 2.18 -13.27 0.13
C ALA A 39 0.74 -12.78 0.34
N ALA A 40 0.10 -13.14 1.46
CA ALA A 40 -1.24 -12.71 1.83
C ALA A 40 -1.27 -11.21 2.16
N GLU A 41 -0.27 -10.69 2.87
CA GLU A 41 -0.10 -9.25 3.13
C GLU A 41 0.10 -8.46 1.85
N ARG A 42 0.94 -8.94 0.93
CA ARG A 42 1.09 -8.33 -0.40
C ARG A 42 -0.21 -8.36 -1.20
N ALA A 43 -0.94 -9.47 -1.16
CA ALA A 43 -2.21 -9.62 -1.87
C ALA A 43 -3.32 -8.74 -1.28
N LEU A 44 -3.38 -8.64 0.04
CA LEU A 44 -4.35 -7.81 0.77
C LEU A 44 -4.03 -6.32 0.66
N ALA A 45 -2.74 -5.95 0.73
CA ALA A 45 -2.29 -4.60 0.44
C ALA A 45 -2.61 -4.20 -1.00
N LYS A 46 -2.44 -5.11 -1.96
CA LYS A 46 -2.78 -4.86 -3.38
C LYS A 46 -4.26 -4.53 -3.57
N SER A 47 -5.18 -5.27 -2.94
CA SER A 47 -6.62 -4.98 -3.05
C SER A 47 -6.97 -3.63 -2.39
N PHE A 48 -6.30 -3.29 -1.29
CA PHE A 48 -6.49 -2.02 -0.59
C PHE A 48 -5.92 -0.81 -1.35
N PHE A 49 -4.73 -0.94 -1.94
CA PHE A 49 -4.05 0.12 -2.67
C PHE A 49 -4.80 0.50 -3.92
N LYS A 50 -5.33 -0.49 -4.64
CA LYS A 50 -6.13 -0.23 -5.83
C LYS A 50 -7.37 0.63 -5.51
N VAL A 51 -8.13 0.31 -4.47
CA VAL A 51 -9.33 1.08 -4.10
C VAL A 51 -8.99 2.53 -3.74
N ARG A 52 -7.88 2.76 -3.04
CA ARG A 52 -7.42 4.12 -2.72
C ARG A 52 -6.94 4.85 -3.98
N PHE A 53 -6.13 4.18 -4.79
CA PHE A 53 -5.61 4.70 -6.05
C PHE A 53 -6.73 5.11 -7.02
N ASP A 54 -7.77 4.29 -7.18
CA ASP A 54 -8.92 4.57 -8.06
C ASP A 54 -9.70 5.84 -7.65
N ARG A 55 -9.56 6.30 -6.39
CA ARG A 55 -10.18 7.54 -5.86
C ARG A 55 -9.28 8.77 -6.01
N MET A 56 -8.09 8.62 -6.57
CA MET A 56 -7.17 9.73 -6.82
C MET A 56 -7.47 10.36 -8.18
N THR A 57 -7.38 11.68 -8.25
CA THR A 57 -7.40 12.42 -9.51
C THR A 57 -6.18 12.07 -10.36
N PRO A 58 -6.22 12.30 -11.69
CA PRO A 58 -5.06 12.03 -12.55
C PRO A 58 -3.77 12.74 -12.12
N LEU A 59 -3.89 13.97 -11.59
CA LEU A 59 -2.74 14.74 -11.10
C LEU A 59 -2.17 14.15 -9.79
N GLU A 60 -3.02 13.70 -8.88
CA GLU A 60 -2.60 13.00 -7.66
C GLU A 60 -1.91 11.69 -7.97
N GLN A 61 -2.45 10.89 -8.90
CA GLN A 61 -1.81 9.65 -9.36
C GLN A 61 -0.44 9.94 -9.96
N SER A 62 -0.33 10.97 -10.81
CA SER A 62 0.94 11.40 -11.39
C SER A 62 1.94 11.86 -10.33
N TYR A 63 1.49 12.56 -9.29
CA TYR A 63 2.34 12.99 -8.18
C TYR A 63 2.92 11.79 -7.40
N LEU A 64 2.07 10.82 -7.04
CA LEU A 64 2.50 9.58 -6.39
C LEU A 64 3.44 8.78 -7.31
N ARG A 65 3.19 8.79 -8.62
CA ARG A 65 4.05 8.09 -9.59
C ARG A 65 5.40 8.76 -9.77
N ALA A 66 5.46 10.09 -9.69
CA ALA A 66 6.71 10.85 -9.67
C ALA A 66 7.53 10.56 -8.42
N MET A 67 6.90 10.46 -7.24
CA MET A 67 7.58 10.00 -6.03
C MET A 67 8.15 8.58 -6.22
N ALA A 68 7.33 7.65 -6.73
CA ALA A 68 7.79 6.28 -7.00
C ALA A 68 8.94 6.21 -8.02
N PHE A 69 9.03 7.17 -8.95
CA PHE A 69 10.14 7.30 -9.89
C PHE A 69 11.43 7.74 -9.19
N LEU A 70 11.35 8.65 -8.21
CA LEU A 70 12.49 9.14 -7.44
C LEU A 70 13.08 8.08 -6.50
N GLY A 71 12.35 7.00 -6.23
CA GLY A 71 12.81 5.86 -5.45
C GLY A 71 12.17 5.83 -4.06
N SER A 72 12.82 5.13 -3.12
CA SER A 72 12.34 5.01 -1.75
C SER A 72 12.75 6.20 -0.89
N GLY A 73 11.88 6.59 0.05
CA GLY A 73 12.19 7.57 1.10
C GLY A 73 11.52 8.93 0.90
N PRO A 74 11.86 9.92 1.75
CA PRO A 74 11.38 11.28 1.59
C PRO A 74 11.90 11.93 0.30
N HIS A 75 11.05 12.70 -0.35
CA HIS A 75 11.41 13.45 -1.56
C HIS A 75 11.15 14.93 -1.39
N ARG A 76 12.04 15.77 -1.90
CA ARG A 76 11.83 17.22 -1.91
C ARG A 76 10.71 17.55 -2.89
N SER A 77 9.83 18.46 -2.51
CA SER A 77 8.72 18.94 -3.35
C SER A 77 9.22 19.51 -4.69
N GLY A 78 10.43 20.08 -4.70
CA GLY A 78 11.12 20.54 -5.90
C GLY A 78 11.43 19.43 -6.91
N ASP A 79 11.91 18.27 -6.45
CA ASP A 79 12.28 17.17 -7.33
C ASP A 79 11.04 16.49 -7.90
N ILE A 80 9.98 16.36 -7.09
CA ILE A 80 8.67 15.88 -7.56
C ILE A 80 8.13 16.81 -8.65
N ALA A 81 8.17 18.13 -8.41
CA ALA A 81 7.69 19.12 -9.37
C ALA A 81 8.48 19.10 -10.68
N ARG A 82 9.81 18.93 -10.61
CA ARG A 82 10.68 18.77 -11.78
C ARG A 82 10.24 17.58 -12.63
N ARG A 83 10.00 16.43 -12.00
CA ARG A 83 9.53 15.22 -12.72
C ARG A 83 8.13 15.36 -13.30
N LEU A 84 7.30 16.27 -12.79
CA LEU A 84 5.99 16.59 -13.34
C LEU A 84 6.02 17.72 -14.39
N GLY A 85 7.14 18.42 -14.57
CA GLY A 85 7.21 19.61 -15.44
C GLY A 85 6.29 20.72 -14.95
N ARG A 86 6.18 20.91 -13.63
CA ARG A 86 5.27 21.86 -12.99
C ARG A 86 6.04 22.75 -12.01
N LYS A 87 5.50 23.93 -11.72
CA LYS A 87 6.00 24.79 -10.65
C LYS A 87 5.65 24.19 -9.28
N VAL A 88 6.58 24.23 -8.32
CA VAL A 88 6.38 23.63 -6.99
C VAL A 88 5.15 24.21 -6.29
N GLU A 89 4.95 25.53 -6.43
CA GLU A 89 3.85 26.27 -5.81
C GLU A 89 2.48 25.80 -6.33
N SER A 90 2.42 25.35 -7.59
CA SER A 90 1.19 24.84 -8.20
C SER A 90 0.75 23.48 -7.64
N LEU A 91 1.65 22.74 -6.98
CA LEU A 91 1.40 21.40 -6.46
C LEU A 91 1.03 21.39 -4.97
N GLY A 92 1.02 22.55 -4.31
CA GLY A 92 0.60 22.69 -2.91
C GLY A 92 -0.79 22.08 -2.63
N PRO A 93 -1.83 22.44 -3.40
CA PRO A 93 -3.16 21.85 -3.24
C PRO A 93 -3.20 20.33 -3.44
N THR A 94 -2.50 19.81 -4.46
CA THR A 94 -2.41 18.36 -4.73
C THR A 94 -1.75 17.62 -3.57
N ARG A 95 -0.63 18.16 -3.06
CA ARG A 95 0.06 17.59 -1.89
C ARG A 95 -0.84 17.58 -0.67
N ASN A 96 -1.53 18.68 -0.38
CA ASN A 96 -2.45 18.76 0.76
C ASN A 96 -3.60 17.76 0.65
N SER A 97 -4.18 17.60 -0.56
CA SER A 97 -5.21 16.59 -0.79
C SER A 97 -4.70 15.17 -0.54
N LEU A 98 -3.49 14.84 -1.01
CA LEU A 98 -2.87 13.53 -0.76
C LEU A 98 -2.59 13.27 0.73
N ILE A 99 -2.22 14.31 1.49
CA ILE A 99 -2.07 14.23 2.95
C ILE A 99 -3.42 13.93 3.61
N GLN A 100 -4.48 14.67 3.25
CA GLN A 100 -5.81 14.45 3.80
C GLN A 100 -6.38 13.06 3.46
N LYS A 101 -6.05 12.54 2.27
CA LYS A 101 -6.40 11.16 1.87
C LYS A 101 -5.49 10.10 2.49
N GLY A 102 -4.47 10.49 3.26
CA GLY A 102 -3.56 9.59 3.96
C GLY A 102 -2.60 8.83 3.03
N MET A 103 -2.33 9.34 1.84
CA MET A 103 -1.41 8.73 0.87
C MET A 103 0.04 9.12 1.14
N VAL A 104 0.26 10.34 1.61
CA VAL A 104 1.59 10.90 1.90
C VAL A 104 1.58 11.69 3.20
N TRP A 105 2.77 11.93 3.75
CA TRP A 105 2.98 12.79 4.91
C TRP A 105 4.27 13.61 4.76
N SER A 106 4.48 14.57 5.68
CA SER A 106 5.62 15.51 5.67
C SER A 106 6.61 15.19 6.79
N PRO A 107 7.74 14.52 6.51
CA PRO A 107 8.77 14.28 7.53
C PRO A 107 9.52 15.56 7.94
N SER A 108 9.80 16.42 6.97
CA SER A 108 10.50 17.70 7.16
C SER A 108 9.84 18.79 6.31
N HIS A 109 10.21 20.05 6.53
CA HIS A 109 9.71 21.15 5.71
C HIS A 109 10.10 20.96 4.24
N GLY A 110 9.10 20.96 3.36
CA GLY A 110 9.30 20.80 1.91
C GLY A 110 9.51 19.36 1.44
N GLU A 111 9.49 18.37 2.33
CA GLU A 111 9.61 16.95 1.99
C GLU A 111 8.26 16.24 2.00
N THR A 112 8.16 15.16 1.22
CA THR A 112 6.99 14.31 1.13
C THR A 112 7.42 12.86 1.09
N ALA A 113 6.82 12.00 1.91
CA ALA A 113 7.06 10.56 1.93
C ALA A 113 5.73 9.79 1.84
N PHE A 114 5.75 8.57 1.32
CA PHE A 114 4.58 7.70 1.37
C PHE A 114 4.22 7.35 2.80
N THR A 115 2.93 7.32 3.11
CA THR A 115 2.42 6.84 4.41
C THR A 115 2.42 5.32 4.46
N VAL A 116 2.44 4.67 3.29
CA VAL A 116 2.29 3.22 3.18
C VAL A 116 3.55 2.59 2.58
N PRO A 117 4.14 1.57 3.23
CA PRO A 117 5.27 0.82 2.67
C PRO A 117 4.92 0.18 1.32
N LEU A 118 5.93 0.02 0.46
CA LEU A 118 5.85 -0.64 -0.85
C LEU A 118 4.87 0.00 -1.84
N PHE A 119 4.35 1.19 -1.52
CA PHE A 119 3.38 1.87 -2.37
C PHE A 119 4.04 2.41 -3.66
N ASP A 120 5.33 2.73 -3.62
CA ASP A 120 6.17 3.03 -4.77
C ASP A 120 6.18 1.89 -5.80
N GLU A 121 6.40 0.66 -5.35
CA GLU A 121 6.37 -0.53 -6.20
C GLU A 121 4.98 -0.79 -6.79
N PHE A 122 3.92 -0.55 -6.00
CA PHE A 122 2.55 -0.57 -6.51
C PHE A 122 2.34 0.47 -7.61
N MET A 123 2.78 1.71 -7.42
CA MET A 123 2.62 2.79 -8.39
C MET A 123 3.33 2.48 -9.71
N LYS A 124 4.55 1.91 -9.67
CA LYS A 124 5.27 1.48 -10.87
C LYS A 124 4.50 0.43 -11.68
N ARG A 125 3.80 -0.48 -11.01
CA ARG A 125 2.99 -1.53 -11.66
C ARG A 125 1.63 -1.02 -12.13
N ALA A 126 1.01 -0.12 -11.37
CA ALA A 126 -0.30 0.45 -11.69
C ALA A 126 -0.22 1.48 -12.84
N MET A 127 0.91 2.17 -12.97
CA MET A 127 1.18 3.14 -14.03
C MET A 127 2.52 2.81 -14.71
N PRO A 128 2.57 1.73 -15.52
CA PRO A 128 3.80 1.29 -16.18
C PRO A 128 4.23 2.29 -17.26
N GLU A 129 3.28 2.84 -18.00
CA GLU A 129 3.49 3.86 -19.03
C GLU A 129 3.34 5.26 -18.42
N TRP A 130 4.38 5.71 -17.71
CA TRP A 130 4.44 7.07 -17.17
C TRP A 130 5.76 7.73 -17.58
N ALA A 131 5.65 8.87 -18.25
CA ALA A 131 6.80 9.65 -18.71
C ALA A 131 7.05 10.83 -17.77
N PRO A 132 8.20 10.90 -17.07
CA PRO A 132 8.59 12.11 -16.37
C PRO A 132 8.87 13.22 -17.38
N ALA A 133 8.73 14.48 -16.95
CA ALA A 133 9.29 15.59 -17.70
C ALA A 133 10.81 15.41 -17.86
N GLY A 134 11.31 15.74 -19.05
CA GLY A 134 12.72 15.62 -19.39
C GLY A 134 13.61 16.48 -18.50
N ASP A 135 14.84 16.02 -18.28
CA ASP A 135 15.88 16.82 -17.65
C ASP A 135 16.36 17.85 -18.69
N HIS A 136 15.69 19.01 -18.73
CA HIS A 136 16.10 20.18 -19.52
C HIS A 136 17.15 21.00 -18.77
#